data_AF-A0A433D6C1-F1
#
_entry.id   AF-A0A433D6C1-F1
#
_cell.length_a   1.000
_cell.length_b   1.000
_cell.length_c   1.000
_cell.angle_alpha   90.00
_cell.angle_beta   90.00
_cell.angle_gamma   90.00
#
_symmetry.space_group_name_H-M   'P 1'
#
loop_
_entity.id
_entity.type
_entity.pdbx_description
1 polymer ?
#
loop_
_entity_poly.entity_id
_entity_poly.type
_entity_poly.pdbx_seq_one_letter_code
_entity_poly.pdbx_strand_id
1 'polypeptide(L)'
;MEFHEAAKLRILDAQRTTERLLRFADREIDPDRCVGSSAYRIKLRAAKILLASVVQEIYPSNNYWGAYEHFTNKFNFPNHEKVLEIHLNHLLIPELVAFLVWIPFDRFVNVVELGKGGFATVYKGTVRWPPNQHLGTYTKYPDDGPYEENYALKEILPEMATEVSIYGSATNLGLS
;
A
#
# COMPACT_ATOMS: atom_id res chain seq x y z
N MET A 1 29.09 6.69 -6.98
CA MET A 1 29.31 5.24 -6.73
C MET A 1 29.01 4.87 -5.28
N GLU A 2 29.46 5.65 -4.29
CA GLU A 2 29.28 5.35 -2.85
C GLU A 2 27.81 5.30 -2.37
N PHE A 3 26.92 6.15 -2.89
CA PHE A 3 25.54 6.22 -2.41
C PHE A 3 24.72 4.94 -2.71
N HIS A 4 24.95 4.33 -3.87
CA HIS A 4 24.23 3.13 -4.29
C HIS A 4 24.68 1.88 -3.51
N GLU A 5 25.98 1.76 -3.22
CA GLU A 5 26.49 0.67 -2.37
C GLU A 5 26.06 0.82 -0.91
N ALA A 6 26.02 2.03 -0.37
CA ALA A 6 25.47 2.28 0.95
C ALA A 6 23.98 1.92 1.06
N ALA A 7 23.19 2.16 0.00
CA ALA A 7 21.77 1.79 -0.05
C ALA A 7 21.59 0.25 -0.05
N LYS A 8 22.33 -0.47 -0.90
CA LYS A 8 22.32 -1.94 -0.92
C LYS A 8 22.65 -2.55 0.43
N LEU A 9 23.67 -2.01 1.11
CA LEU A 9 24.08 -2.48 2.44
C LEU A 9 22.99 -2.28 3.49
N ARG A 10 22.26 -1.16 3.46
CA ARG A 10 21.13 -0.88 4.37
C ARG A 10 19.97 -1.85 4.15
N ILE A 11 19.65 -2.16 2.90
CA ILE A 11 18.58 -3.11 2.57
C ILE A 11 18.96 -4.51 3.01
N LEU A 12 20.20 -4.93 2.75
CA LEU A 12 20.69 -6.23 3.19
C LEU A 12 20.69 -6.35 4.72
N ASP A 13 20.97 -5.28 5.45
CA ASP A 13 20.88 -5.25 6.90
C ASP A 13 19.43 -5.30 7.42
N ALA A 14 18.52 -4.56 6.76
CA ALA A 14 17.09 -4.59 7.07
C ALA A 14 16.47 -5.98 6.79
N GLN A 15 16.87 -6.63 5.70
CA GLN A 15 16.49 -8.01 5.37
C GLN A 15 16.95 -8.97 6.46
N ARG A 16 18.24 -8.94 6.83
CA ARG A 16 18.78 -9.80 7.91
C ARG A 16 18.10 -9.54 9.25
N THR A 17 17.81 -8.29 9.58
CA THR A 17 17.08 -7.91 10.79
C THR A 17 15.67 -8.47 10.79
N THR A 18 14.97 -8.37 9.66
CA THR A 18 13.62 -8.91 9.49
C THR A 18 13.61 -10.43 9.62
N GLU A 19 14.51 -11.13 8.94
CA GLU A 19 14.60 -12.59 9.02
C GLU A 19 14.82 -13.08 10.46
N ARG A 20 15.62 -12.35 11.25
CA ARG A 20 15.80 -12.66 12.68
C ARG A 20 14.52 -12.48 13.48
N LEU A 21 13.77 -11.41 13.23
CA LEU A 21 12.49 -11.13 13.88
C LEU A 21 11.43 -12.17 13.50
N LEU A 22 11.33 -12.53 12.23
CA LEU A 22 10.40 -13.54 11.75
C LEU A 22 10.70 -14.92 12.37
N ARG A 23 11.97 -15.33 12.39
CA ARG A 23 12.39 -16.58 13.08
C ARG A 23 12.13 -16.57 14.58
N PHE A 24 12.07 -15.40 15.21
CA PHE A 24 11.69 -15.29 16.61
C PHE A 24 10.18 -15.43 16.78
N ALA A 25 9.40 -14.71 15.96
CA ALA A 25 7.94 -14.79 15.97
C ALA A 25 7.42 -16.21 15.64
N ASP A 26 8.07 -16.94 14.73
CA ASP A 26 7.68 -18.31 14.38
C ASP A 26 8.07 -19.35 15.44
N ARG A 27 8.90 -18.98 16.43
CA ARG A 27 9.23 -19.83 17.59
C ARG A 27 8.30 -19.61 18.78
N GLU A 28 7.55 -18.51 18.80
CA GLU A 28 6.41 -18.39 19.71
C GLU A 28 5.32 -19.33 19.22
N ILE A 29 5.04 -20.39 19.99
CA ILE A 29 3.84 -21.21 19.81
C ILE A 29 2.68 -20.35 20.30
N ASP A 30 2.17 -19.48 19.42
CA ASP A 30 0.95 -18.73 19.66
C ASP A 30 -0.22 -19.48 19.02
N PRO A 31 -1.04 -20.20 19.81
CA PRO A 31 -2.16 -20.97 19.30
C PRO A 31 -3.25 -20.10 18.67
N ASP A 32 -3.29 -18.79 18.96
CA ASP A 32 -4.44 -17.95 18.65
C ASP A 32 -4.27 -17.02 17.44
N ARG A 33 -3.08 -16.94 16.81
CA ARG A 33 -2.80 -16.11 15.61
C ARG A 33 -3.45 -14.70 15.64
N CYS A 34 -3.62 -14.14 16.82
CA CYS A 34 -4.39 -12.91 16.99
C CYS A 34 -3.52 -11.67 16.67
N VAL A 35 -3.97 -10.78 15.77
CA VAL A 35 -3.73 -9.31 15.82
C VAL A 35 -3.71 -8.82 17.29
N GLY A 36 -2.52 -8.46 17.74
CA GLY A 36 -2.26 -8.01 19.11
C GLY A 36 -1.27 -8.88 19.88
N SER A 37 -1.07 -10.14 19.47
CA SER A 37 -0.06 -11.02 20.05
C SER A 37 1.36 -10.50 19.84
N SER A 38 2.29 -10.97 20.68
CA SER A 38 3.72 -10.66 20.55
C SER A 38 4.23 -11.02 19.15
N ALA A 39 3.88 -12.21 18.65
CA ALA A 39 4.25 -12.67 17.32
C ALA A 39 3.74 -11.74 16.20
N TYR A 40 2.47 -11.32 16.23
CA TYR A 40 1.91 -10.38 15.26
C TYR A 40 2.64 -9.04 15.29
N ARG A 41 2.86 -8.48 16.48
CA ARG A 41 3.58 -7.20 16.64
C ARG A 41 5.02 -7.29 16.12
N ILE A 42 5.67 -8.44 16.29
CA ILE A 42 7.02 -8.69 15.79
C ILE A 42 7.02 -8.82 14.26
N LYS A 43 6.07 -9.54 13.66
CA LYS A 43 5.89 -9.64 12.21
C LYS A 43 5.61 -8.28 11.58
N LEU A 44 4.69 -7.50 12.17
CA LEU A 44 4.39 -6.14 11.77
C LEU A 44 5.62 -5.22 11.87
N ARG A 45 6.38 -5.31 12.96
CA ARG A 45 7.63 -4.55 13.13
C ARG A 45 8.67 -4.93 12.08
N ALA A 46 8.80 -6.21 11.77
CA ALA A 46 9.71 -6.71 10.75
C ALA A 46 9.31 -6.18 9.36
N ALA A 47 8.03 -6.24 9.02
CA ALA A 47 7.50 -5.68 7.77
C ALA A 47 7.74 -4.17 7.65
N LYS A 48 7.55 -3.41 8.74
CA LYS A 48 7.85 -1.97 8.78
C LYS A 48 9.33 -1.65 8.54
N ILE A 49 10.24 -2.44 9.13
CA ILE A 49 11.69 -2.23 8.96
C ILE A 49 12.09 -2.45 7.50
N LEU A 50 11.60 -3.53 6.89
CA LEU A 50 11.78 -3.79 5.46
C LEU A 50 11.22 -2.64 4.61
N LEU A 51 9.97 -2.28 4.86
CA LEU A 51 9.29 -1.22 4.12
C LEU A 51 10.05 0.10 4.19
N ALA A 52 10.48 0.52 5.39
CA ALA A 52 11.26 1.74 5.58
C ALA A 52 12.61 1.70 4.84
N SER A 53 13.27 0.54 4.81
CA SER A 53 14.55 0.37 4.10
C SER A 53 14.42 0.48 2.59
N VAL A 54 13.34 -0.10 2.03
CA VAL A 54 13.03 -0.05 0.60
C VAL A 54 12.60 1.35 0.21
N VAL A 55 11.73 1.97 1.01
CA VAL A 55 11.26 3.34 0.82
C VAL A 55 12.41 4.35 0.73
N GLN A 56 13.39 4.26 1.64
CA GLN A 56 14.55 5.17 1.62
C GLN A 56 15.46 5.00 0.40
N GLU A 57 15.43 3.83 -0.26
CA GLU A 57 16.15 3.60 -1.51
C GLU A 57 15.36 4.05 -2.75
N ILE A 58 14.04 3.85 -2.77
CA ILE A 58 13.20 4.30 -3.89
C ILE A 58 13.09 5.83 -3.90
N TYR A 59 13.12 6.46 -2.72
CA TYR A 59 13.03 7.91 -2.55
C TYR A 59 14.20 8.43 -1.71
N PRO A 60 15.44 8.44 -2.23
CA PRO A 60 16.47 9.28 -1.63
C PRO A 60 15.94 10.71 -1.66
N SER A 61 16.34 11.55 -0.68
CA SER A 61 15.98 12.98 -0.56
C SER A 61 16.23 13.85 -1.81
N ASN A 62 16.73 13.24 -2.89
CA ASN A 62 17.17 13.83 -4.14
C ASN A 62 16.42 13.23 -5.35
N ASN A 63 15.48 12.28 -5.15
CA ASN A 63 14.66 11.73 -6.23
C ASN A 63 13.46 12.65 -6.49
N TYR A 64 13.72 13.71 -7.25
CA TYR A 64 12.70 14.65 -7.72
C TYR A 64 11.54 13.95 -8.44
N TRP A 65 11.77 12.82 -9.11
CA TRP A 65 10.73 12.11 -9.88
C TRP A 65 9.73 11.38 -9.02
N GLY A 66 10.19 10.61 -8.02
CA GLY A 66 9.26 10.00 -7.09
C GLY A 66 8.43 11.05 -6.36
N ALA A 67 9.07 12.11 -5.86
CA ALA A 67 8.38 13.19 -5.15
C ALA A 67 7.39 13.94 -6.05
N TYR A 68 7.73 14.13 -7.33
CA TYR A 68 6.86 14.75 -8.31
C TYR A 68 5.67 13.87 -8.66
N GLU A 69 5.87 12.57 -8.89
CA GLU A 69 4.79 11.62 -9.21
C GLU A 69 3.79 11.48 -8.05
N HIS A 70 4.28 11.43 -6.82
CA HIS A 70 3.41 11.46 -5.64
C HIS A 70 2.61 12.76 -5.56
N PHE A 71 3.27 13.90 -5.81
CA PHE A 71 2.61 15.20 -5.87
C PHE A 71 1.54 15.26 -6.96
N THR A 72 1.83 14.79 -8.18
CA THR A 72 0.87 14.77 -9.29
C THR A 72 -0.31 13.86 -8.99
N ASN A 73 -0.07 12.68 -8.40
CA ASN A 73 -1.15 11.76 -8.04
C ASN A 73 -2.05 12.36 -6.95
N LYS A 74 -1.48 13.00 -5.92
CA LYS A 74 -2.27 13.74 -4.92
C LYS A 74 -3.06 14.90 -5.52
N PHE A 75 -2.50 15.58 -6.51
CA PHE A 75 -3.20 16.64 -7.23
C PHE A 75 -4.38 16.09 -8.06
N ASN A 76 -4.19 14.95 -8.73
CA ASN A 76 -5.22 14.30 -9.55
C ASN A 76 -6.33 13.64 -8.72
N PHE A 77 -6.06 13.33 -7.45
CA PHE A 77 -6.98 12.72 -6.49
C PHE A 77 -6.98 13.44 -5.12
N PRO A 78 -7.44 14.71 -5.06
CA PRO A 78 -7.39 15.48 -3.83
C PRO A 78 -8.44 15.02 -2.81
N ASN A 79 -8.33 15.51 -1.57
CA ASN A 79 -9.33 15.37 -0.49
C ASN A 79 -9.51 13.97 0.14
N HIS A 80 -8.66 12.99 -0.17
CA HIS A 80 -8.73 11.65 0.42
C HIS A 80 -7.60 11.31 1.40
N GLU A 81 -6.69 12.25 1.65
CA GLU A 81 -5.53 12.05 2.53
C GLU A 81 -5.92 11.70 3.97
N LYS A 82 -6.91 12.39 4.55
CA LYS A 82 -7.38 12.09 5.92
C LYS A 82 -7.97 10.69 6.04
N VAL A 83 -8.72 10.25 5.02
CA VAL A 83 -9.29 8.90 4.99
C VAL A 83 -8.18 7.87 4.91
N LEU A 84 -7.18 8.09 4.05
CA LEU A 84 -6.00 7.25 3.96
C LEU A 84 -5.25 7.19 5.31
N GLU A 85 -4.98 8.32 5.95
CA GLU A 85 -4.33 8.38 7.26
C GLU A 85 -5.08 7.58 8.32
N ILE A 86 -6.41 7.71 8.41
CA ILE A 86 -7.22 6.97 9.39
C ILE A 86 -7.04 5.46 9.19
N HIS A 87 -7.16 4.98 7.94
CA HIS A 87 -7.01 3.56 7.65
C HIS A 87 -5.58 3.06 7.92
N LEU A 88 -4.55 3.82 7.53
CA LEU A 88 -3.16 3.46 7.79
C LEU A 88 -2.84 3.45 9.28
N ASN A 89 -3.42 4.37 10.06
CA ASN A 89 -3.28 4.38 11.52
C ASN A 89 -3.91 3.14 12.16
N HIS A 90 -5.10 2.71 11.71
CA HIS A 90 -5.71 1.46 12.18
C HIS A 90 -4.89 0.22 11.83
N LEU A 91 -4.27 0.22 10.65
CA LEU A 91 -3.33 -0.83 10.22
C LEU A 91 -1.95 -0.69 10.87
N LEU A 92 -1.78 0.30 11.75
CA LEU A 92 -0.53 0.62 12.42
C LEU A 92 0.63 0.88 11.46
N ILE A 93 0.40 1.42 10.25
CA ILE A 93 1.41 1.70 9.22
C ILE A 93 1.30 3.13 8.66
N PRO A 94 1.26 4.18 9.51
CA PRO A 94 1.09 5.57 9.06
C PRO A 94 2.22 6.04 8.12
N GLU A 95 3.37 5.39 8.16
CA GLU A 95 4.53 5.74 7.34
C GLU A 95 4.25 5.62 5.83
N LEU A 96 3.22 4.85 5.44
CA LEU A 96 2.81 4.69 4.04
C LEU A 96 2.05 5.88 3.44
N VAL A 97 1.61 6.85 4.25
CA VAL A 97 0.86 8.02 3.75
C VAL A 97 1.66 8.84 2.73
N ALA A 98 2.99 8.79 2.83
CA ALA A 98 3.89 9.47 1.92
C ALA A 98 4.06 8.77 0.56
N PHE A 99 3.53 7.55 0.39
CA PHE A 99 3.71 6.71 -0.81
C PHE A 99 2.41 6.26 -1.46
N LEU A 100 1.29 6.42 -0.75
CA LEU A 100 -0.01 5.98 -1.22
C LEU A 100 -0.91 7.19 -1.50
N VAL A 101 -1.79 7.00 -2.48
CA VAL A 101 -2.88 7.91 -2.81
C VAL A 101 -4.17 7.11 -2.78
N TRP A 102 -5.18 7.65 -2.12
CA TRP A 102 -6.50 7.02 -2.07
C TRP A 102 -7.34 7.48 -3.24
N ILE A 103 -7.80 6.52 -4.05
CA ILE A 103 -8.71 6.75 -5.17
C ILE A 103 -10.06 6.12 -4.82
N PRO A 104 -11.13 6.90 -4.66
CA PRO A 104 -12.47 6.37 -4.44
C PRO A 104 -12.90 5.44 -5.56
N PHE A 105 -13.58 4.33 -5.22
CA PHE A 105 -13.95 3.32 -6.21
C PHE A 105 -14.91 3.85 -7.30
N ASP A 106 -15.78 4.79 -6.95
CA ASP A 106 -16.71 5.47 -7.86
C ASP A 106 -16.01 6.37 -8.90
N ARG A 107 -14.71 6.63 -8.77
CA ARG A 107 -13.90 7.28 -9.82
C ARG A 107 -13.62 6.37 -11.00
N PHE A 108 -13.71 5.05 -10.81
CA PHE A 108 -13.44 4.10 -11.88
C PHE A 108 -14.69 3.84 -12.71
N VAL A 109 -14.53 3.95 -14.02
CA VAL A 109 -15.50 3.51 -15.02
C VAL A 109 -14.95 2.32 -15.79
N ASN A 110 -15.82 1.64 -16.54
CA ASN A 110 -15.43 0.51 -17.40
C ASN A 110 -14.63 -0.58 -16.64
N VAL A 111 -15.07 -0.91 -15.42
CA VAL A 111 -14.43 -1.95 -14.62
C VAL A 111 -14.69 -3.30 -15.28
N VAL A 112 -13.64 -3.91 -15.82
CA VAL A 112 -13.71 -5.19 -16.54
C VAL A 112 -12.72 -6.18 -15.96
N GLU A 113 -13.10 -7.45 -15.85
CA GLU A 113 -12.20 -8.51 -15.43
C GLU A 113 -11.08 -8.71 -16.46
N LEU A 114 -9.82 -8.70 -16.00
CA LEU A 114 -8.65 -9.05 -16.79
C LEU A 114 -8.27 -10.52 -16.65
N GLY A 115 -8.54 -11.11 -15.49
CA GLY A 115 -8.37 -12.53 -15.26
C GLY A 115 -8.43 -12.91 -13.79
N LYS A 116 -8.71 -14.19 -13.56
CA LYS A 116 -8.80 -14.81 -12.25
C LYS A 116 -7.65 -15.78 -12.04
N GLY A 117 -6.82 -15.50 -11.02
CA GLY A 117 -5.79 -16.42 -10.56
C GLY A 117 -6.28 -17.28 -9.38
N GLY A 118 -5.41 -18.16 -8.89
CA GLY A 118 -5.68 -18.95 -7.68
C GLY A 118 -5.80 -18.13 -6.40
N PHE A 119 -5.33 -16.87 -6.42
CA PHE A 119 -5.30 -15.99 -5.25
C PHE A 119 -6.26 -14.81 -5.32
N ALA A 120 -6.61 -14.30 -6.50
CA ALA A 120 -7.50 -13.14 -6.66
C ALA A 120 -7.96 -12.96 -8.11
N THR A 121 -9.06 -12.23 -8.27
CA THR A 121 -9.47 -11.65 -9.55
C THR A 121 -8.82 -10.29 -9.73
N VAL A 122 -8.25 -10.05 -10.91
CA VAL A 122 -7.70 -8.76 -11.32
C VAL A 122 -8.66 -8.14 -12.32
N TYR A 123 -8.98 -6.87 -12.11
CA TYR A 123 -9.81 -6.07 -13.00
C TYR A 123 -8.99 -4.91 -13.57
N LYS A 124 -9.47 -4.34 -14.67
CA LYS A 124 -9.03 -3.05 -15.20
C LYS A 124 -10.13 -2.05 -14.91
N GLY A 125 -9.81 -0.94 -14.27
CA GLY A 125 -10.68 0.23 -14.18
C GLY A 125 -10.07 1.40 -14.94
N THR A 126 -10.90 2.25 -15.53
CA THR A 126 -10.45 3.47 -16.21
C THR A 126 -10.86 4.69 -15.38
N VAL A 127 -9.95 5.63 -15.18
CA VAL A 127 -10.27 6.97 -14.65
C VAL A 127 -10.24 7.95 -15.82
N ARG A 128 -11.27 8.78 -15.93
CA ARG A 128 -11.36 9.84 -16.93
C ARG A 128 -11.32 11.21 -16.26
N TRP A 129 -10.46 12.08 -16.75
CA TRP A 129 -10.42 13.49 -16.40
C TRP A 129 -10.97 14.33 -17.55
N PRO A 130 -11.75 15.38 -17.26
CA PRO A 130 -12.06 16.40 -18.26
C PRO A 130 -10.79 17.05 -18.81
N PRO A 131 -10.88 17.69 -20.00
CA PRO A 131 -9.76 18.44 -20.57
C PRO A 131 -9.17 19.42 -19.55
N ASN A 132 -7.84 19.48 -19.50
CA ASN A 132 -7.08 20.35 -18.59
C ASN A 132 -7.29 20.10 -17.07
N GLN A 133 -7.86 18.95 -16.68
CA GLN A 133 -8.02 18.58 -15.25
C GLN A 133 -7.11 17.44 -14.78
N HIS A 134 -6.25 16.93 -15.66
CA HIS A 134 -5.22 15.96 -15.33
C HIS A 134 -3.83 16.61 -15.38
N LEU A 135 -3.07 16.51 -14.29
CA LEU A 135 -1.67 16.91 -14.26
C LEU A 135 -0.81 15.73 -14.69
N GLY A 136 -0.38 15.74 -15.97
CA GLY A 136 0.46 14.70 -16.56
C GLY A 136 1.96 14.99 -16.45
N THR A 137 2.76 13.95 -16.59
CA THR A 137 4.22 14.03 -16.76
C THR A 137 4.52 14.45 -18.21
N TYR A 138 4.84 15.73 -18.43
CA TYR A 138 5.48 16.24 -19.64
C TYR A 138 4.72 16.29 -20.98
N THR A 139 3.39 16.23 -21.01
CA THR A 139 2.66 16.54 -22.27
C THR A 139 2.36 18.03 -22.40
N LYS A 140 3.25 18.71 -23.14
CA LYS A 140 3.14 20.10 -23.62
C LYS A 140 2.17 20.24 -24.81
N TYR A 141 1.16 19.39 -24.91
CA TYR A 141 0.14 19.51 -25.94
C TYR A 141 -1.18 19.86 -25.25
N PRO A 142 -1.84 20.96 -25.64
CA PRO A 142 -3.20 21.22 -25.18
C PRO A 142 -4.07 20.12 -25.75
N ASP A 143 -4.25 19.06 -24.98
CA ASP A 143 -5.19 18.00 -25.29
C ASP A 143 -6.57 18.57 -24.96
N ASP A 144 -7.27 19.01 -26.00
CA ASP A 144 -8.66 19.46 -25.94
C ASP A 144 -9.62 18.29 -25.67
N GLY A 145 -9.11 17.05 -25.69
CA GLY A 145 -9.81 15.83 -25.32
C GLY A 145 -9.76 15.47 -23.83
N PRO A 146 -10.70 14.63 -23.36
CA PRO A 146 -10.63 14.05 -22.03
C PRO A 146 -9.41 13.12 -21.91
N TYR A 147 -8.71 13.19 -20.78
CA TYR A 147 -7.61 12.28 -20.49
C TYR A 147 -8.13 11.02 -19.80
N GLU A 148 -7.61 9.85 -20.21
CA GLU A 148 -7.97 8.56 -19.61
C GLU A 148 -6.73 7.79 -19.20
N GLU A 149 -6.80 7.18 -18.01
CA GLU A 149 -5.75 6.30 -17.50
C GLU A 149 -6.35 4.99 -16.99
N ASN A 150 -5.66 3.89 -17.26
CA ASN A 150 -6.09 2.55 -16.89
C ASN A 150 -5.33 2.08 -15.65
N TYR A 151 -6.07 1.57 -14.67
CA TYR A 151 -5.57 1.07 -13.41
C TYR A 151 -5.88 -0.43 -13.29
N ALA A 152 -4.91 -1.19 -12.79
CA ALA A 152 -5.16 -2.57 -12.35
C ALA A 152 -5.78 -2.53 -10.96
N LEU A 153 -6.96 -3.13 -10.82
CA LEU A 153 -7.69 -3.26 -9.57
C LEU A 153 -7.62 -4.71 -9.11
N LYS A 154 -7.45 -4.92 -7.82
CA LYS A 154 -7.45 -6.24 -7.21
C LYS A 154 -8.48 -6.26 -6.10
N GLU A 155 -9.45 -7.16 -6.22
CA GLU A 155 -10.43 -7.38 -5.18
C GLU A 155 -9.80 -8.16 -4.02
N ILE A 156 -10.03 -7.69 -2.79
CA ILE A 156 -9.57 -8.32 -1.56
C ILE A 156 -10.80 -8.68 -0.74
N LEU A 157 -11.14 -9.97 -0.72
CA LEU A 157 -12.22 -10.54 0.07
C LEU A 157 -11.70 -10.90 1.47
N PRO A 158 -12.56 -10.88 2.51
CA PRO A 158 -12.15 -11.20 3.89
C PRO A 158 -11.43 -12.55 4.03
N GLU A 159 -11.81 -13.56 3.27
CA GLU A 159 -11.17 -14.89 3.26
C GLU A 159 -9.70 -14.85 2.76
N MET A 160 -9.37 -13.89 1.89
CA MET A 160 -8.01 -13.66 1.39
C MET A 160 -7.15 -12.93 2.42
N ALA A 161 -7.80 -12.24 3.35
CA ALA A 161 -7.20 -11.61 4.52
C ALA A 161 -7.53 -12.44 5.77
N THR A 162 -7.25 -13.75 5.73
CA THR A 162 -7.65 -14.70 6.78
C THR A 162 -7.12 -14.30 8.16
N GLU A 163 -5.98 -13.60 8.22
CA GLU A 163 -5.40 -12.98 9.42
C GLU A 163 -6.29 -11.87 10.04
N VAL A 164 -7.22 -11.29 9.27
CA VAL A 164 -8.20 -10.28 9.69
C VAL A 164 -9.53 -10.92 10.12
N SER A 165 -9.86 -12.12 9.61
CA SER A 165 -11.15 -12.80 9.85
C SER A 165 -11.32 -13.43 11.24
N ILE A 166 -10.24 -13.57 12.01
CA ILE A 166 -10.25 -14.15 13.38
C ILE A 166 -10.98 -13.23 14.39
N TYR A 167 -11.41 -12.04 13.96
CA TYR A 167 -11.94 -10.97 14.81
C TYR A 167 -13.45 -10.79 14.80
N GLY A 168 -14.17 -11.43 13.89
CA GLY A 168 -15.63 -11.29 13.78
C GLY A 168 -16.43 -12.16 14.75
N SER A 169 -15.83 -13.21 15.32
CA SER A 169 -16.53 -14.20 16.16
C SER A 169 -16.35 -13.99 17.66
N ALA A 170 -15.46 -13.08 18.10
CA ALA A 170 -15.17 -12.87 19.51
C ALA A 170 -16.08 -11.83 20.21
N THR A 171 -16.94 -11.12 19.48
CA THR A 171 -17.83 -10.08 20.04
C THR A 171 -19.25 -10.55 20.37
N ASN A 172 -19.55 -11.85 20.23
CA ASN A 172 -20.85 -12.44 20.59
C ASN A 172 -20.79 -13.31 21.87
N LEU A 173 -20.12 -12.82 22.92
CA LEU A 173 -20.28 -13.38 24.27
C LEU A 173 -20.56 -12.25 25.26
N GLY A 174 -21.83 -12.09 25.60
CA GLY A 174 -22.24 -11.49 26.88
C GLY A 174 -22.97 -10.15 26.80
N LEU A 175 -24.15 -10.11 26.19
CA LEU A 175 -25.24 -9.25 26.66
C LEU A 175 -26.55 -10.05 26.61
N SER A 176 -26.80 -10.77 27.70
CA SER A 176 -28.14 -11.18 28.14
C SER A 176 -28.57 -10.27 29.29
#